data_AF-G9XCJ2-F1
#
_entry.id   AF-G9XCJ2-F1
#
_cell.length_a   1.000
_cell.length_b   1.000
_cell.length_c   1.000
_cell.angle_alpha   90.00
_cell.angle_beta   90.00
_cell.angle_gamma   90.00
#
_symmetry.space_group_name_H-M   'P 1'
#
loop_
_entity.id
_entity.type
_entity.pdbx_description
1 polymer ?
#
loop_
_entity_poly.entity_id
_entity_poly.type
_entity_poly.pdbx_seq_one_letter_code
_entity_poly.pdbx_strand_id
1 'polypeptide(L)'
;MAYVKIPKDLTKVKTKVALNMTKRQLIGFSIAGLIGFPVYMLCKNYLSTDISMIVMSIVVLPVLFATLYEKDNLPFEKHLAYILKFHNSKKIRLYKAKSIYHTKRTKKQDAGSKNKANGRRKKIEQRQKKKQEQRIKKEELELRKNKKELSELKKSGKKKIKSKTNGKSSRKNGWFPFFMKEEKKETVQDTIPYKRMLKDGICQIEKNKFNKTIRFLDINYRLMEEADQENIFSEFSSFLNFFNSSVEVEFSYVNSIGENDEISKLIDIKENIDDFNEIRNEYRQMLLNQSSKGNNGLSKSMYLTFTIEAEDLKQAKSRLERMEMDVLNNFKQMGVKAYVLDGEERLKVIHDILNPNDKLVFSFEDLKYSGLTTKEYIVPPSFNFSKPTYFKSGEVFSEVNFLQLLASDIKDEMLSEFLALEENMVVTFHIKAIDQMEAIKNVKRKITDLDKMKLEENKKAIRAGYDIDILPSDLVTYGT
;
A
#
# COMPACT_ATOMS: atom_id res chain seq x y z
N MET A 1 16.18 -19.35 -28.23
CA MET A 1 15.35 -19.15 -27.01
C MET A 1 16.13 -18.30 -26.02
N ALA A 2 15.66 -17.08 -25.76
CA ALA A 2 16.34 -16.13 -24.89
C ALA A 2 16.01 -16.41 -23.42
N TYR A 3 17.04 -16.66 -22.61
CA TYR A 3 16.90 -16.71 -21.16
C TYR A 3 17.26 -15.34 -20.59
N VAL A 4 16.36 -14.79 -19.77
CA VAL A 4 16.65 -13.54 -19.07
C VAL A 4 17.32 -13.88 -17.74
N LYS A 5 18.61 -13.51 -17.61
CA LYS A 5 19.35 -13.64 -16.37
C LYS A 5 18.77 -12.70 -15.32
N ILE A 6 18.30 -13.27 -14.22
CA ILE A 6 17.87 -12.52 -13.06
C ILE A 6 19.09 -12.34 -12.16
N PRO A 7 19.51 -11.09 -11.90
CA PRO A 7 20.61 -10.85 -10.98
C PRO A 7 20.22 -11.44 -9.61
N LYS A 8 21.07 -12.33 -9.09
CA LYS A 8 20.85 -12.99 -7.80
C LYS A 8 20.56 -11.94 -6.76
N ASP A 9 19.43 -12.09 -6.06
CA ASP A 9 18.96 -11.09 -5.13
C ASP A 9 19.93 -10.94 -3.95
N LEU A 10 20.78 -9.92 -4.04
CA LEU A 10 21.74 -9.60 -3.01
C LEU A 10 21.05 -9.17 -1.70
N THR A 11 19.72 -8.98 -1.63
CA THR A 11 19.01 -8.68 -0.36
C THR A 11 18.99 -9.86 0.60
N LYS A 12 19.20 -11.09 0.11
CA LYS A 12 19.33 -12.29 0.94
C LYS A 12 20.62 -12.31 1.77
N VAL A 13 21.64 -11.57 1.34
CA VAL A 13 22.90 -11.42 2.10
C VAL A 13 22.66 -10.47 3.27
N LYS A 14 22.36 -11.04 4.44
CA LYS A 14 22.12 -10.26 5.66
C LYS A 14 23.42 -9.63 6.15
N THR A 15 23.48 -8.30 6.20
CA THR A 15 24.63 -7.57 6.73
C THR A 15 24.84 -7.89 8.22
N LYS A 16 25.97 -8.52 8.55
CA LYS A 16 26.34 -8.86 9.93
C LYS A 16 27.16 -7.71 10.52
N VAL A 17 26.76 -7.23 11.70
CA VAL A 17 27.32 -5.98 12.26
C VAL A 17 28.41 -6.27 13.29
N ALA A 18 28.11 -7.11 14.27
CA ALA A 18 29.06 -7.52 15.30
C ALA A 18 28.74 -8.95 15.77
N LEU A 19 29.76 -9.70 16.19
CA LEU A 19 29.63 -11.08 16.71
C LEU A 19 28.91 -12.05 15.76
N ASN A 20 29.05 -11.89 14.45
CA ASN A 20 28.33 -12.71 13.45
C ASN A 20 26.79 -12.56 13.51
N MET A 21 26.28 -11.51 14.15
CA MET A 21 24.84 -11.24 14.32
C MET A 21 24.34 -10.09 13.44
N THR A 22 23.07 -10.14 13.08
CA THR A 22 22.34 -9.02 12.44
C THR A 22 22.04 -7.92 13.47
N LYS A 23 21.79 -6.69 13.01
CA LYS A 23 21.37 -5.57 13.89
C LYS A 23 20.17 -5.93 14.76
N ARG A 24 19.19 -6.64 14.18
CA ARG A 24 17.97 -7.08 14.87
C ARG A 24 18.28 -8.06 16.00
N GLN A 25 19.12 -9.05 15.72
CA GLN A 25 19.57 -10.01 16.72
C GLN A 25 20.30 -9.30 17.86
N LEU A 26 21.22 -8.38 17.56
CA LEU A 26 21.97 -7.67 18.61
C LEU A 26 21.06 -6.87 19.54
N ILE A 27 20.08 -6.15 18.99
CA ILE A 27 19.07 -5.43 19.77
C ILE A 27 18.21 -6.42 20.59
N GLY A 28 17.78 -7.50 19.95
CA GLY A 28 16.99 -8.55 20.55
C GLY A 28 17.65 -9.23 21.76
N PHE A 29 18.89 -9.66 21.59
CA PHE A 29 19.69 -10.29 22.65
C PHE A 29 20.01 -9.30 23.78
N SER A 30 20.20 -8.00 23.47
CA SER A 30 20.38 -6.97 24.49
C SER A 30 19.11 -6.78 25.34
N ILE A 31 17.94 -6.74 24.71
CA ILE A 31 16.64 -6.66 25.42
C ILE A 31 16.39 -7.92 26.25
N ALA A 32 16.67 -9.10 25.67
CA ALA A 32 16.60 -10.37 26.37
C ALA A 32 17.46 -10.39 27.64
N GLY A 33 18.70 -9.91 27.57
CA GLY A 33 19.60 -9.79 28.72
C GLY A 33 19.08 -8.79 29.77
N LEU A 34 18.58 -7.62 29.34
CA LEU A 34 18.04 -6.59 30.22
C LEU A 34 16.76 -7.02 30.96
N ILE A 35 15.96 -7.93 30.38
CA ILE A 35 14.77 -8.47 31.03
C ILE A 35 15.14 -9.69 31.87
N GLY A 36 15.96 -10.60 31.33
CA GLY A 36 16.31 -11.86 31.97
C GLY A 36 17.13 -11.69 33.24
N PHE A 37 18.14 -10.80 33.24
CA PHE A 37 19.03 -10.63 34.38
C PHE A 37 18.31 -10.10 35.64
N PRO A 38 17.47 -9.04 35.57
CA PRO A 38 16.67 -8.62 36.71
C PRO A 38 15.68 -9.69 37.20
N VAL A 39 15.04 -10.43 36.29
CA VAL A 39 14.11 -11.52 36.65
C VAL A 39 14.85 -12.60 37.44
N TYR A 40 16.04 -13.01 36.99
CA TYR A 40 16.87 -13.97 37.71
C TYR A 40 17.27 -13.47 39.10
N MET A 41 17.74 -12.22 39.22
CA MET A 41 18.15 -11.64 40.50
C MET A 41 16.99 -11.53 41.49
N LEU A 42 15.78 -11.23 41.02
CA LEU A 42 14.58 -11.19 41.85
C LEU A 42 14.13 -12.59 42.28
N CYS A 43 14.13 -13.56 41.37
CA CYS A 43 13.72 -14.93 41.66
C CYS A 43 14.70 -15.66 42.59
N LYS A 44 16.01 -15.40 42.46
CA LYS A 44 17.06 -16.02 43.29
C LYS A 44 16.88 -15.73 44.79
N ASN A 45 16.22 -14.63 45.15
CA ASN A 45 15.94 -14.27 46.54
C ASN A 45 14.85 -15.14 47.19
N TYR A 46 14.04 -15.85 46.39
CA TYR A 46 12.88 -16.63 46.87
C TYR A 46 12.89 -18.09 46.43
N LEU A 47 13.60 -18.44 45.35
CA LEU A 47 13.61 -19.75 44.71
C LEU A 47 15.04 -20.31 44.61
N SER A 48 15.17 -21.63 44.43
CA SER A 48 16.46 -22.25 44.13
C SER A 48 17.04 -21.73 42.81
N THR A 49 18.36 -21.87 42.65
CA THR A 49 19.09 -21.40 41.45
C THR A 49 18.53 -21.99 40.17
N ASP A 50 18.22 -23.30 40.19
CA ASP A 50 17.77 -24.03 39.01
C ASP A 50 16.37 -23.57 38.59
N ILE A 51 15.46 -23.38 39.56
CA ILE A 51 14.11 -22.88 39.29
C ILE A 51 14.16 -21.43 38.78
N SER A 52 15.05 -20.60 39.34
CA SER A 52 15.23 -19.21 38.90
C SER A 52 15.73 -19.11 37.45
N MET A 53 16.63 -20.03 37.03
CA MET A 53 17.11 -20.11 35.65
C MET A 53 16.01 -20.54 34.66
N ILE A 54 15.13 -21.46 35.08
CA ILE A 54 13.98 -21.88 34.26
C ILE A 54 13.00 -20.71 34.09
N VAL A 55 12.68 -20.00 35.17
CA VAL A 55 11.77 -18.83 35.12
C VAL A 55 12.33 -17.72 34.22
N MET A 56 13.63 -17.41 34.36
CA MET A 56 14.31 -16.47 33.46
C MET A 56 14.19 -16.92 31.99
N SER A 57 14.45 -18.20 31.71
CA SER A 57 14.41 -18.75 30.35
C SER A 57 13.00 -18.66 29.75
N ILE A 58 11.95 -18.94 30.52
CA ILE A 58 10.55 -18.80 30.09
C ILE A 58 10.21 -17.35 29.75
N VAL A 59 10.68 -16.39 30.55
CA VAL A 59 10.41 -14.95 30.31
C VAL A 59 11.17 -14.43 29.09
N VAL A 60 12.38 -14.92 28.85
CA VAL A 60 13.24 -14.49 27.73
C VAL A 60 12.84 -15.16 26.40
N LEU A 61 12.29 -16.37 26.44
CA LEU A 61 11.94 -17.16 25.25
C LEU A 61 11.04 -16.43 24.24
N PRO A 62 9.97 -15.70 24.63
CA PRO A 62 9.17 -14.90 23.70
C PRO A 62 9.97 -13.81 22.98
N VAL A 63 10.95 -13.20 23.65
CA VAL A 63 11.82 -12.17 23.07
C VAL A 63 12.79 -12.81 22.08
N LEU A 64 13.37 -13.96 22.43
CA LEU A 64 14.22 -14.72 21.50
C LEU A 64 13.44 -15.21 20.28
N PHE A 65 12.22 -15.71 20.47
CA PHE A 65 11.35 -16.08 19.38
C PHE A 65 11.04 -14.88 18.49
N ALA A 66 10.63 -13.74 19.04
CA ALA A 66 10.34 -12.54 18.27
C ALA A 66 11.55 -12.00 17.49
N THR A 67 12.78 -12.31 17.91
CA THR A 67 14.01 -11.79 17.29
C THR A 67 14.58 -12.74 16.23
N LEU A 68 14.43 -14.05 16.42
CA LEU A 68 14.91 -15.08 15.50
C LEU A 68 13.86 -15.50 14.48
N TYR A 69 12.56 -15.36 14.81
CA TYR A 69 11.48 -15.76 13.92
C TYR A 69 11.43 -14.86 12.68
N GLU A 70 11.47 -15.52 11.53
CA GLU A 70 11.24 -14.97 10.22
C GLU A 70 10.41 -15.98 9.42
N LYS A 71 9.35 -15.49 8.79
CA LYS A 71 8.51 -16.27 7.87
C LYS A 71 8.44 -15.51 6.56
N ASP A 72 8.74 -16.16 5.44
CA ASP A 72 8.68 -15.55 4.10
C ASP A 72 9.49 -14.24 3.98
N ASN A 73 10.67 -14.18 4.61
CA ASN A 73 11.53 -12.98 4.74
C ASN A 73 10.91 -11.80 5.51
N LEU A 74 9.77 -12.00 6.19
CA LEU A 74 9.15 -11.01 7.06
C LEU A 74 9.51 -11.28 8.52
N PRO A 75 9.98 -10.25 9.26
CA PRO A 75 10.24 -10.36 10.68
C PRO A 75 8.92 -10.43 11.47
N PHE A 76 8.97 -11.06 12.66
CA PHE A 76 7.81 -11.31 13.50
C PHE A 76 6.97 -10.05 13.79
N GLU A 77 7.62 -8.91 14.01
CA GLU A 77 6.96 -7.65 14.34
C GLU A 77 6.06 -7.16 13.20
N LYS A 78 6.48 -7.36 11.94
CA LYS A 78 5.65 -7.04 10.77
C LYS A 78 4.48 -8.01 10.66
N HIS A 79 4.73 -9.31 10.84
CA HIS A 79 3.68 -10.32 10.78
C HIS A 79 2.61 -10.09 11.86
N LEU A 80 3.02 -9.84 13.10
CA LEU A 80 2.13 -9.49 14.20
C LEU A 80 1.34 -8.21 13.91
N ALA A 81 1.99 -7.19 13.36
CA ALA A 81 1.32 -5.96 13.00
C ALA A 81 0.27 -6.13 11.90
N TYR A 82 0.52 -7.00 10.91
CA TYR A 82 -0.50 -7.35 9.92
C TYR A 82 -1.69 -8.09 10.55
N ILE A 83 -1.46 -9.03 11.47
CA ILE A 83 -2.53 -9.71 12.23
C ILE A 83 -3.34 -8.68 13.03
N LEU A 84 -2.68 -7.81 13.78
CA LEU A 84 -3.34 -6.78 14.57
C LEU A 84 -4.10 -5.79 13.68
N LYS A 85 -3.54 -5.39 12.54
CA LYS A 85 -4.19 -4.52 11.56
C LYS A 85 -5.42 -5.20 10.98
N PHE A 86 -5.35 -6.48 10.64
CA PHE A 86 -6.48 -7.26 10.15
C PHE A 86 -7.61 -7.37 11.18
N HIS A 87 -7.28 -7.70 12.45
CA HIS A 87 -8.27 -7.77 13.53
C HIS A 87 -8.88 -6.42 13.91
N ASN A 88 -8.10 -5.34 13.88
CA ASN A 88 -8.59 -3.99 14.20
C ASN A 88 -9.31 -3.32 13.03
N SER A 89 -9.18 -3.85 11.82
CA SER A 89 -9.84 -3.34 10.63
C SER A 89 -11.29 -3.80 10.55
N LYS A 90 -12.13 -2.96 9.99
CA LYS A 90 -13.50 -3.34 9.67
C LYS A 90 -13.50 -4.34 8.52
N LYS A 91 -14.02 -5.53 8.81
CA LYS A 91 -14.07 -6.68 7.89
C LYS A 91 -15.09 -6.48 6.78
N ILE A 92 -16.32 -6.10 7.13
CA ILE A 92 -17.40 -5.85 6.16
C ILE A 92 -17.55 -4.35 5.94
N ARG A 93 -17.35 -3.91 4.71
CA ARG A 93 -17.48 -2.51 4.29
C ARG A 93 -18.64 -2.41 3.31
N LEU A 94 -19.62 -1.59 3.63
CA LEU A 94 -20.82 -1.40 2.81
C LEU A 94 -20.74 -0.09 2.04
N TYR A 95 -21.37 -0.05 0.87
CA TYR A 95 -21.55 1.16 0.09
C TYR A 95 -22.28 2.23 0.91
N LYS A 96 -21.74 3.46 0.93
CA LYS A 96 -22.43 4.63 1.46
C LYS A 96 -22.21 5.82 0.52
N ALA A 97 -23.28 6.29 -0.11
CA ALA A 97 -23.23 7.46 -0.98
C ALA A 97 -22.77 8.70 -0.21
N LYS A 98 -21.64 9.30 -0.62
CA LYS A 98 -21.17 10.59 -0.08
C LYS A 98 -21.54 11.70 -1.05
N SER A 99 -22.78 12.20 -0.98
CA SER A 99 -23.15 13.39 -1.76
C SER A 99 -22.49 14.66 -1.20
N ILE A 100 -21.85 15.43 -2.09
CA ILE A 100 -21.24 16.73 -1.83
C ILE A 100 -22.28 17.72 -1.28
N TYR A 101 -23.54 17.63 -1.71
CA TYR A 101 -24.65 18.48 -1.25
C TYR A 101 -25.09 18.16 0.18
N HIS A 102 -25.15 16.88 0.54
CA HIS A 102 -25.56 16.45 1.89
C HIS A 102 -24.48 16.71 2.95
N THR A 103 -23.20 16.70 2.57
CA THR A 103 -22.07 16.91 3.48
C THR A 103 -22.02 18.33 4.06
N LYS A 104 -22.49 19.36 3.32
CA LYS A 104 -22.57 20.75 3.84
C LYS A 104 -23.72 20.94 4.83
N ARG A 105 -24.88 20.31 4.61
CA ARG A 105 -26.04 20.37 5.52
C ARG A 105 -25.78 19.63 6.83
N THR A 106 -25.22 18.43 6.78
CA THR A 106 -24.84 17.66 7.98
C THR A 106 -23.72 18.35 8.77
N LYS A 107 -22.66 18.88 8.14
CA LYS A 107 -21.66 19.68 8.86
C LYS A 107 -22.25 20.91 9.56
N LYS A 108 -23.23 21.60 8.95
CA LYS A 108 -23.96 22.72 9.60
C LYS A 108 -24.89 22.26 10.74
N GLN A 109 -25.60 21.15 10.57
CA GLN A 109 -26.50 20.58 11.59
C GLN A 109 -25.73 19.98 12.77
N ASP A 110 -24.62 19.27 12.53
CA ASP A 110 -23.75 18.70 13.55
C ASP A 110 -22.98 19.77 14.32
N ALA A 111 -22.53 20.84 13.64
CA ALA A 111 -21.97 22.02 14.30
C ALA A 111 -23.02 22.76 15.15
N GLY A 112 -24.26 22.89 14.66
CA GLY A 112 -25.38 23.47 15.40
C GLY A 112 -25.79 22.65 16.64
N SER A 113 -25.81 21.33 16.52
CA SER A 113 -26.10 20.40 17.61
C SER A 113 -24.99 20.39 18.68
N LYS A 114 -23.72 20.31 18.27
CA LYS A 114 -22.57 20.40 19.19
C LYS A 114 -22.49 21.75 19.90
N ASN A 115 -22.81 22.87 19.23
CA ASN A 115 -22.87 24.19 19.85
C ASN A 115 -24.03 24.34 20.84
N LYS A 116 -25.22 23.78 20.55
CA LYS A 116 -26.34 23.74 21.51
C LYS A 116 -26.02 22.87 22.74
N ALA A 117 -25.39 21.71 22.55
CA ALA A 117 -24.98 20.83 23.64
C ALA A 117 -23.90 21.47 24.53
N ASN A 118 -22.86 22.07 23.94
CA ASN A 118 -21.82 22.80 24.69
C ASN A 118 -22.35 24.05 25.39
N GLY A 119 -23.31 24.76 24.77
CA GLY A 119 -23.99 25.92 25.39
C GLY A 119 -24.81 25.53 26.62
N ARG A 120 -25.57 24.43 26.56
CA ARG A 120 -26.30 23.89 27.72
C ARG A 120 -25.35 23.42 28.83
N ARG A 121 -24.26 22.73 28.48
CA ARG A 121 -23.25 22.25 29.44
C ARG A 121 -22.54 23.40 30.17
N LYS A 122 -22.13 24.46 29.45
CA LYS A 122 -21.55 25.68 30.05
C LYS A 122 -22.52 26.44 30.94
N LYS A 123 -23.82 26.51 30.58
CA LYS A 123 -24.85 27.15 31.43
C LYS A 123 -25.09 26.39 32.73
N ILE A 124 -25.06 25.05 32.69
CA ILE A 124 -25.20 24.20 33.88
C ILE A 124 -23.96 24.35 34.78
N GLU A 125 -22.75 24.30 34.21
CA GLU A 125 -21.51 24.53 34.96
C GLU A 125 -21.44 25.93 35.60
N GLN A 126 -21.88 26.99 34.90
CA GLN A 126 -21.95 28.34 35.48
C GLN A 126 -22.99 28.45 36.59
N ARG A 127 -24.14 27.78 36.48
CA ARG A 127 -25.15 27.72 37.55
C ARG A 127 -24.64 26.96 38.78
N GLN A 128 -23.93 25.84 38.57
CA GLN A 128 -23.30 25.08 39.64
C GLN A 128 -22.19 25.89 40.31
N LYS A 129 -21.31 26.54 39.54
CA LYS A 129 -20.28 27.45 40.08
C LYS A 129 -20.88 28.62 40.86
N LYS A 130 -21.96 29.26 40.38
CA LYS A 130 -22.64 30.32 41.14
C LYS A 130 -23.26 29.82 42.45
N LYS A 131 -23.88 28.62 42.45
CA LYS A 131 -24.39 28.00 43.69
C LYS A 131 -23.26 27.64 44.66
N GLN A 132 -22.13 27.18 44.14
CA GLN A 132 -20.94 26.84 44.92
C GLN A 132 -20.26 28.10 45.47
N GLU A 133 -20.14 29.17 44.68
CA GLU A 133 -19.68 30.50 45.13
C GLU A 133 -20.63 31.11 46.17
N GLN A 134 -21.94 30.91 46.07
CA GLN A 134 -22.89 31.37 47.10
C GLN A 134 -22.75 30.58 48.40
N ARG A 135 -22.52 29.25 48.33
CA ARG A 135 -22.22 28.42 49.50
C ARG A 135 -20.88 28.82 50.13
N ILE A 136 -19.83 28.97 49.32
CA ILE A 136 -18.52 29.45 49.74
C ILE A 136 -18.61 30.86 50.32
N LYS A 137 -19.45 31.76 49.78
CA LYS A 137 -19.67 33.09 50.38
C LYS A 137 -20.40 33.02 51.72
N LYS A 138 -21.36 32.11 51.90
CA LYS A 138 -22.02 31.88 53.19
C LYS A 138 -21.04 31.29 54.21
N GLU A 139 -20.29 30.26 53.81
CA GLU A 139 -19.21 29.67 54.61
C GLU A 139 -18.12 30.70 54.91
N GLU A 140 -17.69 31.54 53.96
CA GLU A 140 -16.73 32.64 54.20
C GLU A 140 -17.28 33.68 55.17
N LEU A 141 -18.59 33.91 55.19
CA LEU A 141 -19.22 34.87 56.10
C LEU A 141 -19.31 34.31 57.52
N GLU A 142 -19.58 33.01 57.67
CA GLU A 142 -19.48 32.28 58.94
C GLU A 142 -18.01 32.16 59.42
N LEU A 143 -17.09 31.80 58.52
CA LEU A 143 -15.66 31.71 58.78
C LEU A 143 -15.06 33.10 59.03
N ARG A 144 -15.65 34.19 58.52
CA ARG A 144 -15.32 35.58 58.90
C ARG A 144 -15.84 35.96 60.28
N LYS A 145 -16.99 35.44 60.72
CA LYS A 145 -17.44 35.59 62.12
C LYS A 145 -16.48 34.85 63.05
N ASN A 146 -16.17 33.58 62.75
CA ASN A 146 -15.22 32.77 63.52
C ASN A 146 -13.78 33.31 63.43
N LYS A 147 -13.35 33.90 62.30
CA LYS A 147 -12.04 34.57 62.18
C LYS A 147 -12.01 35.94 62.85
N LYS A 148 -13.13 36.66 63.00
CA LYS A 148 -13.15 37.89 63.82
C LYS A 148 -12.91 37.53 65.29
N GLU A 149 -13.53 36.46 65.78
CA GLU A 149 -13.26 35.86 67.10
C GLU A 149 -11.80 35.35 67.22
N LEU A 150 -11.23 34.76 66.17
CA LEU A 150 -9.86 34.23 66.16
C LEU A 150 -8.76 35.27 65.81
N SER A 151 -9.12 36.46 65.31
CA SER A 151 -8.18 37.53 64.88
C SER A 151 -8.10 38.71 65.85
N GLU A 152 -8.92 38.72 66.89
CA GLU A 152 -8.59 39.35 68.18
C GLU A 152 -7.40 38.65 68.85
N LEU A 153 -7.18 37.36 68.58
CA LEU A 153 -6.11 36.53 69.12
C LEU A 153 -4.80 36.50 68.30
N LYS A 154 -4.76 37.01 67.07
CA LYS A 154 -3.58 36.89 66.18
C LYS A 154 -3.32 38.15 65.34
N LYS A 155 -3.31 39.33 65.99
CA LYS A 155 -2.65 40.54 65.48
C LYS A 155 -1.13 40.39 65.61
N SER A 156 -0.51 39.62 64.72
CA SER A 156 0.93 39.71 64.43
C SER A 156 1.23 38.99 63.12
N GLY A 157 1.87 39.68 62.17
CA GLY A 157 2.57 39.03 61.05
C GLY A 157 1.81 38.80 59.74
N LYS A 158 1.39 39.89 59.08
CA LYS A 158 1.21 40.00 57.60
C LYS A 158 2.59 39.86 56.91
N LYS A 159 2.82 39.52 55.62
CA LYS A 159 2.02 39.51 54.37
C LYS A 159 2.92 39.00 53.20
N LYS A 160 2.32 38.28 52.22
CA LYS A 160 2.37 38.48 50.72
C LYS A 160 3.73 38.31 49.95
N ILE A 161 3.90 37.95 48.66
CA ILE A 161 3.17 37.90 47.34
C ILE A 161 4.00 36.94 46.41
N LYS A 162 3.50 35.97 45.62
CA LYS A 162 2.82 35.93 44.29
C LYS A 162 3.53 36.51 43.03
N SER A 163 3.91 35.66 42.06
CA SER A 163 3.66 35.68 40.58
C SER A 163 4.72 34.82 39.87
N LYS A 164 4.48 33.82 39.00
CA LYS A 164 3.74 33.61 37.73
C LYS A 164 4.34 34.31 36.49
N THR A 165 4.94 33.50 35.60
CA THR A 165 5.06 33.76 34.15
C THR A 165 4.87 32.46 33.36
N ASN A 166 4.03 32.52 32.33
CA ASN A 166 3.71 31.45 31.38
C ASN A 166 4.68 31.47 30.19
N GLY A 167 5.05 30.29 29.67
CA GLY A 167 5.59 30.10 28.32
C GLY A 167 5.10 28.76 27.77
N LYS A 168 4.28 28.79 26.71
CA LYS A 168 3.77 27.61 26.00
C LYS A 168 4.75 27.23 24.88
N SER A 169 5.27 26.01 24.91
CA SER A 169 6.08 25.41 23.84
C SER A 169 5.24 24.52 22.92
N SER A 170 5.62 24.53 21.65
CA SER A 170 5.07 23.75 20.53
C SER A 170 5.47 22.28 20.64
N ARG A 171 4.50 21.40 20.32
CA ARG A 171 4.62 19.94 20.43
C ARG A 171 5.44 19.38 19.25
N LYS A 172 6.61 18.81 19.57
CA LYS A 172 7.41 17.98 18.66
C LYS A 172 6.73 16.61 18.48
N ASN A 173 6.64 16.15 17.23
CA ASN A 173 6.19 14.80 16.88
C ASN A 173 7.27 13.77 17.24
N GLY A 174 6.84 12.67 17.87
CA GLY A 174 7.68 11.66 18.48
C GLY A 174 8.26 10.61 17.52
N TRP A 175 9.30 9.95 18.03
CA TRP A 175 10.34 9.15 17.36
C TRP A 175 9.95 7.70 16.97
N PHE A 176 8.67 7.40 16.70
CA PHE A 176 8.27 6.05 16.27
C PHE A 176 7.40 6.09 15.01
N PRO A 177 7.90 5.63 13.84
CA PRO A 177 7.15 5.65 12.58
C PRO A 177 6.02 4.60 12.53
N PHE A 178 5.89 3.76 13.56
CA PHE A 178 4.92 2.67 13.61
C PHE A 178 3.51 3.09 14.04
N PHE A 179 3.37 4.30 14.60
CA PHE A 179 2.08 4.86 15.04
C PHE A 179 1.58 5.99 14.12
N MET A 180 1.85 5.90 12.80
CA MET A 180 1.01 6.65 11.87
C MET A 180 -0.39 6.05 11.94
N LYS A 181 -1.32 6.82 12.50
CA LYS A 181 -2.73 6.47 12.54
C LYS A 181 -3.26 6.55 11.10
N GLU A 182 -3.08 5.46 10.34
CA GLU A 182 -3.72 5.30 9.04
C GLU A 182 -5.22 5.56 9.19
N GLU A 183 -5.81 6.29 8.23
CA GLU A 183 -7.24 6.55 8.24
C GLU A 183 -8.01 5.23 8.20
N LYS A 184 -8.91 5.03 9.16
CA LYS A 184 -9.74 3.82 9.21
C LYS A 184 -10.63 3.77 7.98
N LYS A 185 -10.45 2.74 7.16
CA LYS A 185 -11.29 2.46 5.99
C LYS A 185 -12.62 1.87 6.44
N GLU A 186 -13.69 2.67 6.39
CA GLU A 186 -15.00 2.32 6.94
C GLU A 186 -16.03 1.91 5.88
N THR A 187 -15.88 2.42 4.65
CA THR A 187 -16.78 2.17 3.52
C THR A 187 -16.04 1.58 2.32
N VAL A 188 -16.79 1.14 1.32
CA VAL A 188 -16.24 0.62 0.05
C VAL A 188 -15.43 1.72 -0.66
N GLN A 189 -15.96 2.94 -0.71
CA GLN A 189 -15.30 4.11 -1.29
C GLN A 189 -13.95 4.44 -0.65
N ASP A 190 -13.82 4.22 0.66
CA ASP A 190 -12.56 4.44 1.39
C ASP A 190 -11.52 3.34 1.10
N THR A 191 -11.95 2.21 0.53
CA THR A 191 -11.07 1.09 0.19
C THR A 191 -10.22 1.39 -1.04
N ILE A 192 -10.81 2.05 -2.04
CA ILE A 192 -10.15 2.39 -3.31
C ILE A 192 -9.18 3.57 -3.11
N PRO A 193 -7.88 3.40 -3.40
CA PRO A 193 -6.81 4.32 -3.01
C PRO A 193 -6.57 5.44 -4.04
N TYR A 194 -7.59 6.23 -4.38
CA TYR A 194 -7.38 7.51 -5.06
C TYR A 194 -8.25 8.62 -4.47
N LYS A 195 -8.02 9.90 -4.78
CA LYS A 195 -8.84 11.03 -4.33
C LYS A 195 -9.85 11.47 -5.39
N ARG A 196 -9.41 11.67 -6.62
CA ARG A 196 -10.27 12.03 -7.77
C ARG A 196 -9.69 11.57 -9.09
N MET A 197 -10.57 11.30 -10.05
CA MET A 197 -10.25 11.10 -11.46
C MET A 197 -10.63 12.36 -12.23
N LEU A 198 -9.75 12.83 -13.12
CA LEU A 198 -10.01 13.95 -14.03
C LEU A 198 -10.44 13.43 -15.41
N LYS A 199 -11.07 14.31 -16.20
CA LYS A 199 -11.54 13.98 -17.55
C LYS A 199 -10.41 13.56 -18.50
N ASP A 200 -9.22 14.12 -18.31
CA ASP A 200 -8.03 13.86 -19.13
C ASP A 200 -7.26 12.58 -18.72
N GLY A 201 -7.87 11.71 -17.90
CA GLY A 201 -7.29 10.44 -17.46
C GLY A 201 -6.30 10.56 -16.29
N ILE A 202 -5.95 11.78 -15.87
CA ILE A 202 -5.07 12.01 -14.73
C ILE A 202 -5.82 11.66 -13.43
N CYS A 203 -5.28 10.72 -12.66
CA CYS A 203 -5.80 10.38 -11.35
C CYS A 203 -4.91 10.94 -10.26
N GLN A 204 -5.52 11.60 -9.28
CA GLN A 204 -4.84 12.09 -8.11
C GLN A 204 -4.98 11.06 -6.99
N ILE A 205 -3.88 10.39 -6.64
CA ILE A 205 -3.84 9.37 -5.58
C ILE A 205 -3.82 10.07 -4.21
N GLU A 206 -2.87 11.00 -4.04
CA GLU A 206 -2.67 11.74 -2.80
C GLU A 206 -2.67 13.26 -3.03
N LYS A 207 -2.29 14.06 -2.02
CA LYS A 207 -2.22 15.52 -2.22
C LYS A 207 -1.24 15.87 -3.34
N ASN A 208 -0.06 15.25 -3.34
CA ASN A 208 1.05 15.58 -4.23
C ASN A 208 1.43 14.41 -5.17
N LYS A 209 0.56 13.40 -5.32
CA LYS A 209 0.87 12.19 -6.09
C LYS A 209 -0.18 11.98 -7.18
N PHE A 210 0.26 11.91 -8.42
CA PHE A 210 -0.59 11.86 -9.62
C PHE A 210 -0.09 10.77 -10.56
N ASN A 211 -1.01 10.10 -11.24
CA ASN A 211 -0.66 9.10 -12.23
C ASN A 211 -1.51 9.22 -13.49
N LYS A 212 -1.00 8.64 -14.57
CA LYS A 212 -1.69 8.50 -15.84
C LYS A 212 -1.48 7.08 -16.37
N THR A 213 -2.41 6.60 -17.18
CA THR A 213 -2.43 5.23 -17.67
C THR A 213 -2.53 5.24 -19.20
N ILE A 214 -1.70 4.40 -19.83
CA ILE A 214 -1.68 4.16 -21.27
C ILE A 214 -2.06 2.70 -21.50
N ARG A 215 -2.94 2.46 -22.47
CA ARG A 215 -3.23 1.12 -22.98
C ARG A 215 -2.32 0.82 -24.15
N PHE A 216 -1.75 -0.37 -24.19
CA PHE A 216 -0.91 -0.83 -25.29
C PHE A 216 -1.38 -2.21 -25.77
N LEU A 217 -1.09 -2.51 -27.04
CA LEU A 217 -1.51 -3.75 -27.70
C LEU A 217 -0.33 -4.72 -27.84
N ASP A 218 -0.67 -5.99 -28.03
CA ASP A 218 0.32 -7.05 -28.20
C ASP A 218 0.93 -7.02 -29.60
N ILE A 219 2.14 -7.55 -29.71
CA ILE A 219 2.87 -7.74 -30.96
C ILE A 219 3.22 -9.22 -31.13
N ASN A 220 3.33 -9.70 -32.37
CA ASN A 220 3.57 -11.11 -32.66
C ASN A 220 5.04 -11.52 -32.45
N TYR A 221 5.59 -11.29 -31.26
CA TYR A 221 7.00 -11.52 -30.91
C TYR A 221 7.49 -12.95 -31.23
N ARG A 222 6.66 -13.97 -30.98
CA ARG A 222 7.01 -15.39 -31.19
C ARG A 222 7.29 -15.78 -32.64
N LEU A 223 6.67 -15.09 -33.59
CA LEU A 223 6.79 -15.41 -35.03
C LEU A 223 7.88 -14.56 -35.71
N MET A 224 8.54 -13.66 -34.97
CA MET A 224 9.60 -12.82 -35.51
C MET A 224 10.92 -13.58 -35.58
N GLU A 225 11.82 -13.12 -36.46
CA GLU A 225 13.18 -13.65 -36.56
C GLU A 225 13.97 -13.36 -35.28
N GLU A 226 14.98 -14.18 -34.97
CA GLU A 226 15.78 -14.02 -33.74
C GLU A 226 16.43 -12.62 -33.65
N ALA A 227 16.88 -12.06 -34.77
CA ALA A 227 17.46 -10.72 -34.82
C ALA A 227 16.44 -9.63 -34.42
N ASP A 228 15.18 -9.75 -34.86
CA ASP A 228 14.12 -8.82 -34.49
C ASP A 228 13.72 -8.97 -33.01
N GLN A 229 13.71 -10.21 -32.51
CA GLN A 229 13.48 -10.49 -31.09
C GLN A 229 14.55 -9.84 -30.20
N GLU A 230 15.83 -9.94 -30.57
CA GLU A 230 16.93 -9.27 -29.88
C GLU A 230 16.81 -7.74 -29.94
N ASN A 231 16.41 -7.18 -31.08
CA ASN A 231 16.16 -5.75 -31.22
C ASN A 231 15.04 -5.28 -30.28
N ILE A 232 13.89 -5.96 -30.27
CA ILE A 232 12.77 -5.65 -29.37
C ILE A 232 13.21 -5.77 -27.91
N PHE A 233 14.00 -6.78 -27.55
CA PHE A 233 14.50 -6.96 -26.21
C PHE A 233 15.41 -5.80 -25.77
N SER A 234 16.30 -5.35 -26.66
CA SER A 234 17.18 -4.20 -26.43
C SER A 234 16.40 -2.89 -26.29
N GLU A 235 15.40 -2.67 -27.15
CA GLU A 235 14.52 -1.50 -27.08
C GLU A 235 13.67 -1.49 -25.81
N PHE A 236 13.09 -2.64 -25.43
CA PHE A 236 12.34 -2.76 -24.19
C PHE A 236 13.23 -2.55 -22.95
N SER A 237 14.47 -3.05 -22.97
CA SER A 237 15.45 -2.79 -21.92
C SER A 237 15.79 -1.30 -21.81
N SER A 238 15.96 -0.62 -22.94
CA SER A 238 16.18 0.83 -23.00
C SER A 238 14.97 1.60 -22.48
N PHE A 239 13.75 1.14 -22.81
CA PHE A 239 12.50 1.70 -22.30
C PHE A 239 12.36 1.58 -20.79
N LEU A 240 12.72 0.43 -20.18
CA LEU A 240 12.72 0.30 -18.72
C LEU A 240 13.75 1.23 -18.06
N ASN A 241 14.91 1.42 -18.69
CA ASN A 241 15.97 2.30 -18.20
C ASN A 241 15.67 3.81 -18.42
N PHE A 242 14.70 4.15 -19.26
CA PHE A 242 14.26 5.53 -19.45
C PHE A 242 13.63 6.13 -18.18
N PHE A 243 12.98 5.31 -17.34
CA PHE A 243 12.35 5.78 -16.12
C PHE A 243 13.37 6.07 -15.02
N ASN A 244 13.36 7.31 -14.52
CA ASN A 244 14.19 7.71 -13.39
C ASN A 244 13.57 7.35 -12.03
N SER A 245 14.34 7.50 -10.96
CA SER A 245 13.93 7.17 -9.58
C SER A 245 12.76 8.01 -9.03
N SER A 246 12.36 9.08 -9.71
CA SER A 246 11.22 9.93 -9.33
C SER A 246 9.89 9.44 -9.89
N VAL A 247 9.90 8.42 -10.77
CA VAL A 247 8.71 7.84 -11.39
C VAL A 247 8.51 6.43 -10.85
N GLU A 248 7.29 6.13 -10.41
CA GLU A 248 6.88 4.76 -10.12
C GLU A 248 6.10 4.22 -11.32
N VAL A 249 6.48 3.03 -11.80
CA VAL A 249 5.90 2.42 -13.00
C VAL A 249 5.19 1.13 -12.61
N GLU A 250 4.02 0.92 -13.19
CA GLU A 250 3.23 -0.28 -13.00
C GLU A 250 2.75 -0.79 -14.36
N PHE A 251 3.06 -2.05 -14.68
CA PHE A 251 2.38 -2.77 -15.75
C PHE A 251 1.22 -3.55 -15.16
N SER A 252 0.06 -3.48 -15.79
CA SER A 252 -1.14 -4.22 -15.39
C SER A 252 -1.69 -4.98 -16.60
N TYR A 253 -1.80 -6.30 -16.47
CA TYR A 253 -2.35 -7.19 -17.47
C TYR A 253 -3.67 -7.75 -16.92
N VAL A 254 -4.77 -7.44 -17.60
CA VAL A 254 -6.13 -7.80 -17.18
C VAL A 254 -6.65 -8.84 -18.16
N ASN A 255 -6.89 -10.04 -17.64
CA ASN A 255 -7.65 -11.09 -18.31
C ASN A 255 -9.10 -11.00 -17.84
N SER A 256 -10.02 -10.86 -18.80
CA SER A 256 -11.45 -10.93 -18.54
C SER A 256 -12.10 -11.98 -19.44
N ILE A 257 -12.94 -12.82 -18.84
CA ILE A 257 -13.76 -13.81 -19.51
C ILE A 257 -15.17 -13.24 -19.61
N GLY A 258 -15.72 -13.22 -20.81
CA GLY A 258 -17.12 -12.89 -20.98
C GLY A 258 -17.44 -12.44 -22.40
N GLU A 259 -18.63 -11.87 -22.53
CA GLU A 259 -19.10 -11.32 -23.79
C GLU A 259 -18.23 -10.11 -24.16
N ASN A 260 -17.39 -10.28 -25.17
CA ASN A 260 -16.52 -9.22 -25.63
C ASN A 260 -17.37 -8.20 -26.40
N ASP A 261 -17.69 -7.08 -25.76
CA ASP A 261 -18.47 -5.97 -26.33
C ASP A 261 -17.89 -5.48 -27.69
N GLU A 262 -16.59 -5.68 -27.95
CA GLU A 262 -15.99 -5.35 -29.25
C GLU A 262 -16.34 -6.39 -30.31
N ILE A 263 -16.33 -7.68 -29.96
CA ILE A 263 -16.75 -8.77 -30.85
C ILE A 263 -18.25 -8.66 -31.13
N SER A 264 -19.08 -8.36 -30.12
CA SER A 264 -20.52 -8.20 -30.32
C SER A 264 -20.84 -7.05 -31.27
N LYS A 265 -20.12 -5.92 -31.18
CA LYS A 265 -20.21 -4.81 -32.14
C LYS A 265 -19.76 -5.19 -33.56
N LEU A 266 -18.72 -6.02 -33.69
CA LEU A 266 -18.27 -6.52 -34.99
C LEU A 266 -19.27 -7.50 -35.62
N ILE A 267 -20.01 -8.24 -34.79
CA ILE A 267 -21.10 -9.14 -35.21
C ILE A 267 -22.37 -8.34 -35.53
N ASP A 268 -22.60 -7.18 -34.91
CA ASP A 268 -23.77 -6.32 -35.14
C ASP A 268 -23.70 -5.54 -36.48
N ILE A 269 -23.76 -6.29 -37.58
CA ILE A 269 -23.86 -5.74 -38.94
C ILE A 269 -25.32 -5.42 -39.22
N LYS A 270 -25.64 -4.12 -39.16
CA LYS A 270 -26.99 -3.60 -39.40
C LYS A 270 -27.48 -3.95 -40.80
N GLU A 271 -28.77 -4.24 -40.86
CA GLU A 271 -29.49 -4.38 -42.12
C GLU A 271 -29.62 -3.02 -42.80
N ASN A 272 -29.48 -3.01 -44.11
CA ASN A 272 -29.68 -1.84 -44.96
C ASN A 272 -30.86 -2.09 -45.88
N ILE A 273 -31.44 -1.03 -46.44
CA ILE A 273 -32.50 -1.15 -47.45
C ILE A 273 -31.84 -1.46 -48.80
N ASP A 274 -31.31 -2.68 -48.93
CA ASP A 274 -30.75 -3.24 -50.15
C ASP A 274 -30.91 -4.78 -50.17
N ASP A 275 -30.60 -5.40 -51.31
CA ASP A 275 -30.80 -6.84 -51.53
C ASP A 275 -29.70 -7.73 -50.90
N PHE A 276 -28.72 -7.15 -50.18
CA PHE A 276 -27.58 -7.89 -49.63
C PHE A 276 -27.78 -8.37 -48.19
N ASN A 277 -28.97 -8.21 -47.61
CA ASN A 277 -29.23 -8.60 -46.23
C ASN A 277 -29.08 -10.11 -45.98
N GLU A 278 -29.36 -10.97 -46.96
CA GLU A 278 -29.14 -12.41 -46.85
C GLU A 278 -27.65 -12.73 -46.63
N ILE A 279 -26.78 -12.13 -47.44
CA ILE A 279 -25.32 -12.28 -47.32
C ILE A 279 -24.81 -11.71 -46.00
N ARG A 280 -25.33 -10.56 -45.56
CA ARG A 280 -24.98 -9.99 -44.24
C ARG A 280 -25.36 -10.93 -43.11
N ASN A 281 -26.51 -11.59 -43.20
CA ASN A 281 -26.95 -12.54 -42.19
C ASN A 281 -26.08 -13.80 -42.18
N GLU A 282 -25.74 -14.35 -43.34
CA GLU A 282 -24.80 -15.48 -43.44
C GLU A 282 -23.43 -15.11 -42.86
N TYR A 283 -22.93 -13.92 -43.16
CA TYR A 283 -21.67 -13.43 -42.60
C TYR A 283 -21.76 -13.21 -41.08
N ARG A 284 -22.88 -12.68 -40.56
CA ARG A 284 -23.14 -12.62 -39.12
C ARG A 284 -23.10 -14.01 -38.47
N GLN A 285 -23.75 -15.00 -39.10
CA GLN A 285 -23.73 -16.39 -38.62
C GLN A 285 -22.32 -17.00 -38.66
N MET A 286 -21.53 -16.70 -39.70
CA MET A 286 -20.13 -17.10 -39.77
C MET A 286 -19.31 -16.51 -38.62
N LEU A 287 -19.44 -15.20 -38.36
CA LEU A 287 -18.74 -14.52 -37.27
C LEU A 287 -19.16 -15.05 -35.90
N LEU A 288 -20.44 -15.32 -35.69
CA LEU A 288 -20.96 -15.97 -34.48
C LEU A 288 -20.35 -17.37 -34.28
N ASN A 289 -20.31 -18.18 -35.35
CA ASN A 289 -19.72 -19.51 -35.33
C ASN A 289 -18.19 -19.50 -35.13
N GLN A 290 -17.48 -18.48 -35.61
CA GLN A 290 -16.05 -18.32 -35.33
C GLN A 290 -15.82 -17.84 -33.91
N SER A 291 -16.66 -16.94 -33.40
CA SER A 291 -16.60 -16.45 -32.03
C SER A 291 -16.84 -17.57 -31.01
N SER A 292 -17.74 -18.52 -31.31
CA SER A 292 -18.01 -19.67 -30.44
C SER A 292 -16.96 -20.78 -30.53
N LYS A 293 -16.17 -20.81 -31.61
CA LYS A 293 -15.07 -21.78 -31.82
C LYS A 293 -13.69 -21.24 -31.39
N GLY A 294 -13.53 -19.93 -31.21
CA GLY A 294 -12.32 -19.30 -30.66
C GLY A 294 -12.23 -19.42 -29.14
N ASN A 295 -11.13 -18.94 -28.54
CA ASN A 295 -10.93 -18.92 -27.07
C ASN A 295 -12.09 -18.19 -26.35
N ASN A 296 -13.11 -18.95 -25.89
CA ASN A 296 -14.14 -18.71 -24.85
C ASN A 296 -14.48 -17.26 -24.42
N GLY A 297 -14.35 -16.24 -25.27
CA GLY A 297 -14.49 -14.84 -24.88
C GLY A 297 -13.37 -14.30 -23.98
N LEU A 298 -12.15 -14.87 -24.01
CA LEU A 298 -11.01 -14.34 -23.25
C LEU A 298 -10.50 -13.04 -23.89
N SER A 299 -10.69 -11.92 -23.20
CA SER A 299 -10.14 -10.62 -23.57
C SER A 299 -8.90 -10.32 -22.72
N LYS A 300 -7.84 -9.86 -23.38
CA LYS A 300 -6.58 -9.48 -22.74
C LYS A 300 -6.36 -7.99 -22.95
N SER A 301 -6.12 -7.30 -21.85
CA SER A 301 -5.96 -5.85 -21.83
C SER A 301 -4.68 -5.48 -21.09
N MET A 302 -3.81 -4.70 -21.72
CA MET A 302 -2.50 -4.36 -21.16
C MET A 302 -2.38 -2.86 -20.93
N TYR A 303 -1.93 -2.51 -19.73
CA TYR A 303 -1.87 -1.13 -19.26
C TYR A 303 -0.51 -0.83 -18.66
N LEU A 304 -0.04 0.38 -18.90
CA LEU A 304 1.12 0.97 -18.26
C LEU A 304 0.66 2.20 -17.49
N THR A 305 0.87 2.19 -16.18
CA THR A 305 0.59 3.32 -15.30
C THR A 305 1.90 3.88 -14.76
N PHE A 306 2.12 5.17 -14.98
CA PHE A 306 3.26 5.88 -14.39
C PHE A 306 2.78 6.94 -13.42
N THR A 307 3.46 7.01 -12.27
CA THR A 307 3.09 7.87 -11.15
C THR A 307 4.23 8.83 -10.85
N ILE A 308 3.90 10.11 -10.66
CA ILE A 308 4.84 11.16 -10.32
C ILE A 308 4.40 11.92 -9.07
N GLU A 309 5.37 12.51 -8.40
CA GLU A 309 5.13 13.49 -7.34
C GLU A 309 5.24 14.92 -7.90
N ALA A 310 4.25 15.75 -7.58
CA ALA A 310 4.17 17.16 -7.97
C ALA A 310 3.42 17.96 -6.91
N GLU A 311 3.78 19.23 -6.74
CA GLU A 311 3.16 20.09 -5.71
C GLU A 311 1.73 20.50 -6.10
N ASP A 312 1.54 20.77 -7.39
CA ASP A 312 0.29 21.28 -7.95
C ASP A 312 -0.14 20.53 -9.20
N LEU A 313 -1.44 20.53 -9.46
CA LEU A 313 -2.05 19.87 -10.62
C LEU A 313 -1.51 20.40 -11.96
N LYS A 314 -1.19 21.71 -12.06
CA LYS A 314 -0.65 22.30 -13.28
C LYS A 314 0.72 21.72 -13.62
N GLN A 315 1.59 21.60 -12.60
CA GLN A 315 2.91 21.00 -12.75
C GLN A 315 2.79 19.51 -13.05
N ALA A 316 1.89 18.81 -12.34
CA ALA A 316 1.63 17.39 -12.56
C ALA A 316 1.21 17.13 -14.00
N LYS A 317 0.26 17.91 -14.52
CA LYS A 317 -0.25 17.79 -15.88
C LYS A 317 0.86 17.94 -16.93
N SER A 318 1.64 19.01 -16.85
CA SER A 318 2.74 19.24 -17.81
C SER A 318 3.80 18.13 -17.79
N ARG A 319 4.14 17.59 -16.61
CA ARG A 319 5.10 16.48 -16.49
C ARG A 319 4.52 15.16 -16.99
N LEU A 320 3.26 14.87 -16.70
CA LEU A 320 2.58 13.66 -17.17
C LEU A 320 2.40 13.67 -18.69
N GLU A 321 2.03 14.80 -19.29
CA GLU A 321 1.88 14.92 -20.75
C GLU A 321 3.22 14.76 -21.48
N ARG A 322 4.32 15.30 -20.94
CA ARG A 322 5.65 15.07 -21.50
C ARG A 322 6.02 13.58 -21.47
N MET A 323 5.88 12.95 -20.30
CA MET A 323 6.22 11.54 -20.14
C MET A 323 5.31 10.63 -20.95
N GLU A 324 4.03 11.00 -21.12
CA GLU A 324 3.12 10.34 -22.04
C GLU A 324 3.64 10.34 -23.48
N MET A 325 4.05 11.50 -23.99
CA MET A 325 4.63 11.61 -25.34
C MET A 325 5.88 10.73 -25.47
N ASP A 326 6.76 10.75 -24.47
CA ASP A 326 7.98 9.94 -24.47
C ASP A 326 7.64 8.44 -24.46
N VAL A 327 6.69 8.00 -23.64
CA VAL A 327 6.25 6.60 -23.57
C VAL A 327 5.60 6.15 -24.87
N LEU A 328 4.72 6.97 -25.48
CA LEU A 328 4.10 6.66 -26.77
C LEU A 328 5.14 6.57 -27.89
N ASN A 329 6.15 7.43 -27.88
CA ASN A 329 7.24 7.38 -28.86
C ASN A 329 8.08 6.11 -28.72
N ASN A 330 8.41 5.70 -27.49
CA ASN A 330 9.11 4.44 -27.24
C ASN A 330 8.27 3.23 -27.71
N PHE A 331 6.98 3.20 -27.42
CA PHE A 331 6.10 2.13 -27.94
C PHE A 331 6.03 2.12 -29.47
N LYS A 332 5.96 3.29 -30.09
CA LYS A 332 5.97 3.40 -31.55
C LYS A 332 7.27 2.89 -32.18
N GLN A 333 8.42 3.13 -31.53
CA GLN A 333 9.71 2.59 -31.97
C GLN A 333 9.71 1.06 -31.93
N MET A 334 9.17 0.48 -30.84
CA MET A 334 9.00 -0.98 -30.67
C MET A 334 7.90 -1.60 -31.56
N GLY A 335 7.24 -0.83 -32.43
CA GLY A 335 6.10 -1.31 -33.24
C GLY A 335 4.83 -1.59 -32.44
N VAL A 336 4.77 -1.19 -31.17
CA VAL A 336 3.63 -1.36 -30.28
C VAL A 336 2.63 -0.24 -30.49
N LYS A 337 1.37 -0.59 -30.77
CA LYS A 337 0.27 0.37 -30.79
C LYS A 337 -0.14 0.71 -29.36
N ALA A 338 -0.15 1.99 -29.02
CA ALA A 338 -0.53 2.46 -27.70
C ALA A 338 -1.39 3.73 -27.79
N TYR A 339 -2.31 3.90 -26.85
CA TYR A 339 -3.14 5.08 -26.72
C TYR A 339 -3.42 5.38 -25.24
N VAL A 340 -3.71 6.64 -24.97
CA VAL A 340 -3.86 7.17 -23.62
C VAL A 340 -5.30 7.02 -23.20
N LEU A 341 -5.54 6.51 -21.99
CA LEU A 341 -6.90 6.40 -21.48
C LEU A 341 -7.39 7.74 -20.97
N ASP A 342 -8.61 8.09 -21.37
CA ASP A 342 -9.31 9.21 -20.78
C ASP A 342 -9.85 8.87 -19.37
N GLY A 343 -10.51 9.84 -18.73
CA GLY A 343 -11.07 9.65 -17.39
C GLY A 343 -12.20 8.63 -17.34
N GLU A 344 -13.01 8.51 -18.38
CA GLU A 344 -14.19 7.62 -18.42
C GLU A 344 -13.76 6.19 -18.72
N GLU A 345 -12.93 5.99 -19.73
CA GLU A 345 -12.30 4.72 -20.10
C GLU A 345 -11.55 4.14 -18.89
N ARG A 346 -10.78 4.98 -18.19
CA ARG A 346 -10.03 4.53 -17.02
C ARG A 346 -10.94 4.14 -15.85
N LEU A 347 -12.04 4.87 -15.63
CA LEU A 347 -13.04 4.49 -14.62
C LEU A 347 -13.75 3.19 -15.01
N LYS A 348 -14.01 2.97 -16.30
CA LYS A 348 -14.54 1.71 -16.83
C LYS A 348 -13.62 0.54 -16.51
N VAL A 349 -12.32 0.66 -16.79
CA VAL A 349 -11.35 -0.40 -16.46
C VAL A 349 -11.37 -0.75 -14.97
N ILE A 350 -11.38 0.25 -14.09
CA ILE A 350 -11.41 0.01 -12.64
C ILE A 350 -12.75 -0.61 -12.22
N HIS A 351 -13.86 -0.14 -12.78
CA HIS A 351 -15.20 -0.67 -12.51
C HIS A 351 -15.29 -2.14 -12.92
N ASP A 352 -14.85 -2.49 -14.12
CA ASP A 352 -14.97 -3.83 -14.68
C ASP A 352 -14.15 -4.86 -13.87
N ILE A 353 -13.00 -4.44 -13.31
CA ILE A 353 -12.21 -5.28 -12.39
C ILE A 353 -12.96 -5.51 -11.07
N LEU A 354 -13.69 -4.51 -10.56
CA LEU A 354 -14.36 -4.58 -9.26
C LEU A 354 -15.77 -5.20 -9.33
N ASN A 355 -16.42 -5.07 -10.48
CA ASN A 355 -17.79 -5.47 -10.79
C ASN A 355 -17.85 -6.19 -12.15
N PRO A 356 -17.28 -7.41 -12.26
CA PRO A 356 -17.15 -8.08 -13.55
C PRO A 356 -18.48 -8.45 -14.23
N ASN A 357 -19.59 -8.47 -13.47
CA ASN A 357 -20.92 -8.82 -13.97
C ASN A 357 -21.81 -7.59 -14.24
N ASP A 358 -21.31 -6.38 -14.04
CA ASP A 358 -22.08 -5.14 -14.21
C ASP A 358 -21.45 -4.26 -15.30
N LYS A 359 -22.24 -3.41 -15.95
CA LYS A 359 -21.77 -2.47 -16.97
C LYS A 359 -21.71 -1.07 -16.39
N LEU A 360 -20.56 -0.40 -16.51
CA LEU A 360 -20.44 0.98 -16.06
C LEU A 360 -21.29 1.90 -16.93
N VAL A 361 -22.26 2.57 -16.30
CA VAL A 361 -22.98 3.71 -16.88
C VAL A 361 -22.51 4.97 -16.18
N PHE A 362 -21.66 5.75 -16.85
CA PHE A 362 -21.06 6.95 -16.26
C PHE A 362 -20.79 8.01 -17.34
N SER A 363 -21.16 9.25 -17.03
CA SER A 363 -20.68 10.44 -17.71
C SER A 363 -20.18 11.46 -16.69
N PHE A 364 -19.10 12.17 -17.01
CA PHE A 364 -18.65 13.26 -16.15
C PHE A 364 -19.67 14.40 -16.01
N GLU A 365 -20.65 14.51 -16.91
CA GLU A 365 -21.72 15.51 -16.81
C GLU A 365 -22.65 15.22 -15.62
N ASP A 366 -22.91 13.93 -15.37
CA ASP A 366 -23.78 13.47 -14.29
C ASP A 366 -23.26 13.87 -12.91
N LEU A 367 -21.93 13.94 -12.74
CA LEU A 367 -21.30 14.36 -11.48
C LEU A 367 -21.71 15.78 -11.08
N LYS A 368 -21.95 16.67 -12.05
CA LYS A 368 -22.35 18.06 -11.77
C LYS A 368 -23.72 18.13 -11.12
N TYR A 369 -24.62 17.22 -11.48
CA TYR A 369 -26.02 17.21 -11.03
C TYR A 369 -26.23 16.29 -9.82
N SER A 370 -25.57 15.13 -9.80
CA SER A 370 -25.69 14.14 -8.73
C SER A 370 -24.97 14.58 -7.45
N GLY A 371 -23.90 15.37 -7.59
CA GLY A 371 -23.01 15.73 -6.48
C GLY A 371 -22.34 14.52 -5.86
N LEU A 372 -22.27 13.40 -6.57
CA LEU A 372 -21.48 12.23 -6.21
C LEU A 372 -20.03 12.43 -6.67
N THR A 373 -19.11 11.58 -6.21
CA THR A 373 -17.74 11.55 -6.72
C THR A 373 -17.58 10.39 -7.70
N THR A 374 -16.48 10.35 -8.44
CA THR A 374 -16.23 9.25 -9.39
C THR A 374 -16.15 7.90 -8.69
N LYS A 375 -15.80 7.87 -7.40
CA LYS A 375 -15.74 6.64 -6.62
C LYS A 375 -17.10 5.97 -6.47
N GLU A 376 -18.17 6.74 -6.31
CA GLU A 376 -19.50 6.17 -6.08
C GLU A 376 -20.02 5.36 -7.28
N TYR A 377 -19.55 5.67 -8.49
CA TYR A 377 -19.98 4.97 -9.71
C TYR A 377 -19.19 3.69 -9.97
N ILE A 378 -17.95 3.58 -9.48
CA ILE A 378 -17.09 2.43 -9.79
C ILE A 378 -17.06 1.36 -8.69
N VAL A 379 -17.51 1.69 -7.49
CA VAL A 379 -17.38 0.82 -6.31
C VAL A 379 -18.41 -0.31 -6.34
N PRO A 380 -18.06 -1.50 -5.84
CA PRO A 380 -19.04 -2.57 -5.66
C PRO A 380 -20.02 -2.27 -4.51
N PRO A 381 -21.13 -3.02 -4.42
CA PRO A 381 -22.10 -2.87 -3.33
C PRO A 381 -21.48 -3.09 -1.94
N SER A 382 -20.51 -4.01 -1.83
CA SER A 382 -19.81 -4.28 -0.58
C SER A 382 -18.44 -4.91 -0.79
N PHE A 383 -17.56 -4.77 0.21
CA PHE A 383 -16.38 -5.61 0.37
C PHE A 383 -16.47 -6.42 1.67
N ASN A 384 -16.10 -7.69 1.61
CA ASN A 384 -16.02 -8.57 2.77
C ASN A 384 -14.61 -9.17 2.93
N PHE A 385 -13.86 -8.64 3.89
CA PHE A 385 -12.51 -9.07 4.29
C PHE A 385 -12.53 -9.94 5.55
N SER A 386 -13.60 -10.69 5.81
CA SER A 386 -13.71 -11.48 7.05
C SER A 386 -12.76 -12.68 7.09
N LYS A 387 -12.33 -13.15 5.92
CA LYS A 387 -11.41 -14.28 5.76
C LYS A 387 -10.01 -13.76 5.41
N PRO A 388 -8.94 -14.46 5.84
CA PRO A 388 -7.56 -14.02 5.61
C PRO A 388 -7.03 -14.39 4.22
N THR A 389 -7.54 -15.45 3.60
CA THR A 389 -7.05 -15.98 2.32
C THR A 389 -7.73 -15.32 1.12
N TYR A 390 -9.04 -15.10 1.19
CA TYR A 390 -9.82 -14.47 0.13
C TYR A 390 -10.73 -13.38 0.70
N PHE A 391 -11.19 -12.49 -0.18
CA PHE A 391 -12.20 -11.49 0.11
C PHE A 391 -13.36 -11.60 -0.89
N LYS A 392 -14.48 -10.95 -0.59
CA LYS A 392 -15.58 -10.80 -1.55
C LYS A 392 -15.73 -9.36 -2.01
N SER A 393 -15.91 -9.16 -3.31
CA SER A 393 -16.33 -7.91 -3.95
C SER A 393 -17.75 -8.10 -4.45
N GLY A 394 -18.75 -7.55 -3.74
CA GLY A 394 -20.15 -7.89 -4.00
C GLY A 394 -20.40 -9.39 -3.83
N GLU A 395 -20.79 -10.05 -4.91
CA GLU A 395 -21.03 -11.50 -4.97
C GLU A 395 -19.80 -12.31 -5.40
N VAL A 396 -18.79 -11.65 -5.95
CA VAL A 396 -17.60 -12.28 -6.52
C VAL A 396 -16.58 -12.58 -5.43
N PHE A 397 -15.98 -13.76 -5.49
CA PHE A 397 -14.86 -14.16 -4.64
C PHE A 397 -13.55 -13.77 -5.31
N SER A 398 -12.63 -13.20 -4.54
CA SER A 398 -11.36 -12.71 -5.04
C SER A 398 -10.24 -13.07 -4.08
N GLU A 399 -9.09 -13.44 -4.64
CA GLU A 399 -7.86 -13.76 -3.91
C GLU A 399 -6.73 -12.84 -4.37
N VAL A 400 -5.77 -12.58 -3.49
CA VAL A 400 -4.56 -11.80 -3.82
C VAL A 400 -3.35 -12.68 -3.57
N ASN A 401 -2.67 -13.02 -4.66
CA ASN A 401 -1.46 -13.85 -4.63
C ASN A 401 -0.23 -13.00 -4.93
N PHE A 402 0.90 -13.35 -4.31
CA PHE A 402 2.19 -12.72 -4.55
C PHE A 402 3.18 -13.78 -5.03
N LEU A 403 3.77 -13.55 -6.21
CA LEU A 403 4.76 -14.44 -6.79
C LEU A 403 6.16 -13.96 -6.41
N GLN A 404 6.92 -14.82 -5.72
CA GLN A 404 8.34 -14.60 -5.47
C GLN A 404 9.17 -15.45 -6.42
N LEU A 405 9.93 -14.79 -7.30
CA LEU A 405 10.85 -15.44 -8.24
C LEU A 405 12.16 -15.77 -7.53
N LEU A 406 12.48 -17.06 -7.39
CA LEU A 406 13.70 -17.55 -6.75
C LEU A 406 14.75 -18.07 -7.74
N ALA A 407 14.36 -18.25 -9.00
CA ALA A 407 15.22 -18.76 -10.06
C ALA A 407 16.26 -17.72 -10.51
N SER A 408 17.42 -18.20 -10.98
CA SER A 408 18.47 -17.39 -11.59
C SER A 408 18.12 -16.92 -12.99
N ASP A 409 17.25 -17.66 -13.68
CA ASP A 409 16.90 -17.43 -15.06
C ASP A 409 15.39 -17.66 -15.24
N ILE A 410 14.76 -16.81 -16.04
CA ILE A 410 13.35 -16.95 -16.41
C ILE A 410 13.25 -16.95 -17.94
N LYS A 411 12.37 -17.83 -18.43
CA LYS A 411 11.96 -17.83 -19.83
C LYS A 411 11.14 -16.59 -20.14
N ASP A 412 11.40 -15.99 -21.28
CA ASP A 412 10.62 -14.87 -21.84
C ASP A 412 9.12 -15.18 -22.04
N GLU A 413 8.75 -16.47 -22.07
CA GLU A 413 7.36 -16.92 -22.21
C GLU A 413 6.54 -16.93 -20.91
N MET A 414 7.17 -16.80 -19.73
CA MET A 414 6.48 -16.98 -18.44
C MET A 414 5.22 -16.14 -18.29
N LEU A 415 5.27 -14.86 -18.66
CA LEU A 415 4.10 -13.98 -18.58
C LEU A 415 3.00 -14.41 -19.56
N SER A 416 3.38 -14.83 -20.76
CA SER A 416 2.42 -15.30 -21.77
C SER A 416 1.70 -16.58 -21.33
N GLU A 417 2.38 -17.46 -20.59
CA GLU A 417 1.79 -18.66 -19.99
C GLU A 417 0.76 -18.28 -18.90
N PHE A 418 1.09 -17.33 -18.01
CA PHE A 418 0.12 -16.84 -17.02
C PHE A 418 -1.11 -16.22 -17.69
N LEU A 419 -0.90 -15.39 -18.72
CA LEU A 419 -2.00 -14.75 -19.43
C LEU A 419 -2.77 -15.72 -20.33
N ALA A 420 -2.28 -16.93 -20.60
CA ALA A 420 -2.99 -17.95 -21.35
C ALA A 420 -4.05 -18.68 -20.50
N LEU A 421 -3.99 -18.55 -19.17
CA LEU A 421 -5.01 -19.10 -18.28
C LEU A 421 -6.37 -18.44 -18.56
N GLU A 422 -7.38 -19.28 -18.80
CA GLU A 422 -8.77 -18.89 -18.98
C GLU A 422 -9.42 -18.57 -17.62
N GLU A 423 -8.87 -17.58 -16.91
CA GLU A 423 -9.39 -17.07 -15.64
C GLU A 423 -9.48 -15.53 -15.64
N ASN A 424 -10.45 -14.99 -14.90
CA ASN A 424 -10.53 -13.56 -14.58
C ASN A 424 -9.37 -13.21 -13.64
N MET A 425 -8.27 -12.70 -14.19
CA MET A 425 -7.03 -12.48 -13.47
C MET A 425 -6.44 -11.11 -13.79
N VAL A 426 -5.87 -10.47 -12.78
CA VAL A 426 -5.07 -9.26 -12.96
C VAL A 426 -3.65 -9.54 -12.48
N VAL A 427 -2.69 -9.46 -13.40
CA VAL A 427 -1.26 -9.59 -13.11
C VAL A 427 -0.65 -8.20 -13.13
N THR A 428 0.00 -7.78 -12.04
CA THR A 428 0.67 -6.48 -11.96
C THR A 428 2.15 -6.59 -11.65
N PHE A 429 2.95 -5.77 -12.32
CA PHE A 429 4.38 -5.62 -12.08
C PHE A 429 4.65 -4.19 -11.63
N HIS A 430 5.12 -4.03 -10.39
CA HIS A 430 5.52 -2.72 -9.87
C HIS A 430 7.04 -2.56 -10.01
N ILE A 431 7.44 -1.56 -10.79
CA ILE A 431 8.83 -1.26 -11.09
C ILE A 431 9.17 0.09 -10.46
N LYS A 432 10.22 0.09 -9.64
CA LYS A 432 10.78 1.31 -9.06
C LYS A 432 12.24 1.40 -9.44
N ALA A 433 12.56 2.40 -10.26
CA ALA A 433 13.93 2.70 -10.59
C ALA A 433 14.69 3.15 -9.32
N ILE A 434 15.90 2.63 -9.15
CA ILE A 434 16.81 3.02 -8.08
C ILE A 434 17.80 4.03 -8.68
N ASP A 435 18.12 5.08 -7.93
CA ASP A 435 19.15 6.03 -8.35
C ASP A 435 20.49 5.30 -8.56
N GLN A 436 21.19 5.61 -9.65
CA GLN A 436 22.40 4.89 -10.04
C GLN A 436 23.51 4.99 -8.96
N MET A 437 23.68 6.16 -8.32
CA MET A 437 24.68 6.32 -7.28
C MET A 437 24.30 5.52 -6.03
N GLU A 438 23.02 5.52 -5.67
CA GLU A 438 22.51 4.70 -4.57
C GLU A 438 22.68 3.20 -4.86
N ALA A 439 22.37 2.77 -6.08
CA ALA A 439 22.56 1.40 -6.54
C ALA A 439 24.03 0.98 -6.47
N ILE A 440 24.95 1.77 -7.01
CA ILE A 440 26.40 1.50 -6.96
C ILE A 440 26.88 1.43 -5.50
N LYS A 441 26.43 2.35 -4.65
CA LYS A 441 26.80 2.36 -3.21
C LYS A 441 26.28 1.10 -2.51
N ASN A 442 25.04 0.70 -2.79
CA ASN A 442 24.44 -0.51 -2.23
C ASN A 442 25.16 -1.77 -2.72
N VAL A 443 25.48 -1.87 -4.01
CA VAL A 443 26.23 -2.98 -4.60
C VAL A 443 27.63 -3.07 -3.97
N LYS A 444 28.39 -1.96 -3.97
CA LYS A 444 29.74 -1.90 -3.35
C LYS A 444 29.69 -2.34 -1.89
N ARG A 445 28.72 -1.82 -1.13
CA ARG A 445 28.54 -2.21 0.28
C ARG A 445 28.27 -3.70 0.43
N LYS A 446 27.40 -4.28 -0.41
CA LYS A 446 27.09 -5.71 -0.35
C LYS A 446 28.28 -6.58 -0.76
N ILE A 447 29.07 -6.16 -1.74
CA ILE A 447 30.33 -6.83 -2.11
C ILE A 447 31.29 -6.79 -0.91
N THR A 448 31.48 -5.62 -0.28
CA THR A 448 32.32 -5.51 0.93
C THR A 448 31.82 -6.40 2.07
N ASP A 449 30.50 -6.48 2.27
CA ASP A 449 29.91 -7.36 3.28
C ASP A 449 30.14 -8.85 2.95
N LEU A 450 30.04 -9.24 1.67
CA LEU A 450 30.35 -10.60 1.21
C LEU A 450 31.83 -10.94 1.39
N ASP A 451 32.74 -10.05 1.02
CA ASP A 451 34.18 -10.23 1.19
C ASP A 451 34.54 -10.36 2.68
N LYS A 452 33.91 -9.55 3.53
CA LYS A 452 34.04 -9.67 4.99
C LYS A 452 33.56 -11.05 5.47
N MET A 453 32.44 -11.56 4.96
CA MET A 453 31.94 -12.90 5.31
C MET A 453 32.88 -14.00 4.84
N LYS A 454 33.43 -13.92 3.62
CA LYS A 454 34.46 -14.85 3.13
C LYS A 454 35.68 -14.85 4.06
N LEU A 455 36.17 -13.67 4.44
CA LEU A 455 37.31 -13.54 5.35
C LEU A 455 37.03 -14.10 6.76
N GLU A 456 35.82 -13.87 7.30
CA GLU A 456 35.43 -14.43 8.60
C GLU A 456 35.33 -15.95 8.58
N GLU A 457 34.77 -16.53 7.51
CA GLU A 457 34.67 -17.98 7.36
C GLU A 457 36.05 -18.61 7.16
N ASN A 458 36.94 -17.99 6.37
CA ASN A 458 38.32 -18.46 6.21
C ASN A 458 39.09 -18.41 7.54
N LYS A 459 38.92 -17.35 8.35
CA LYS A 459 39.50 -17.27 9.70
C LYS A 459 38.98 -18.38 10.61
N LYS A 460 37.71 -18.76 10.47
CA LYS A 460 37.09 -19.84 11.23
C LYS A 460 37.61 -21.21 10.77
N ALA A 461 37.76 -21.42 9.45
CA ALA A 461 38.38 -22.61 8.86
C ALA A 461 39.79 -22.84 9.42
N ILE A 462 40.63 -21.80 9.42
CA ILE A 462 41.99 -21.85 9.99
C ILE A 462 41.96 -22.23 11.48
N ARG A 463 41.03 -21.67 12.28
CA ARG A 463 40.91 -21.98 13.72
C ARG A 463 40.40 -23.40 13.98
N ALA A 464 39.52 -23.90 13.13
CA ALA A 464 38.86 -25.20 13.28
C ALA A 464 39.60 -26.33 12.54
N GLY A 465 40.62 -26.02 11.74
CA GLY A 465 41.47 -26.99 11.06
C GLY A 465 40.83 -27.67 9.84
N TYR A 466 39.80 -27.07 9.23
CA TYR A 466 39.22 -27.55 7.98
C TYR A 466 39.66 -26.70 6.78
N ASP A 467 39.52 -27.25 5.57
CA ASP A 467 39.99 -26.64 4.33
C ASP A 467 39.31 -25.28 4.07
N ILE A 468 40.12 -24.30 3.69
CA ILE A 468 39.74 -22.91 3.42
C ILE A 468 38.87 -22.83 2.16
N ASP A 469 39.03 -23.78 1.23
CA ASP A 469 38.29 -23.80 -0.02
C ASP A 469 36.84 -24.29 0.16
N ILE A 470 36.50 -24.84 1.33
CA ILE A 470 35.13 -25.25 1.68
C ILE A 470 34.36 -24.02 2.17
N LEU A 471 33.87 -23.22 1.20
CA LEU A 471 32.95 -22.13 1.47
C LEU A 471 31.49 -22.62 1.57
N PRO A 472 30.67 -22.04 2.48
CA PRO A 472 29.24 -22.33 2.54
C PRO A 472 28.55 -22.07 1.19
N SER A 473 27.58 -22.90 0.83
CA SER A 473 26.85 -22.83 -0.44
C SER A 473 26.29 -21.44 -0.75
N ASP A 474 25.83 -20.71 0.27
CA ASP A 474 25.32 -19.35 0.14
C ASP A 474 26.42 -18.36 -0.29
N LEU A 475 27.62 -18.46 0.31
CA LEU A 475 28.77 -17.60 -0.02
C LEU A 475 29.33 -17.86 -1.42
N VAL A 476 29.30 -19.12 -1.86
CA VAL A 476 29.67 -19.51 -3.22
C VAL A 476 28.65 -18.98 -4.22
N THR A 477 27.36 -19.05 -3.87
CA THR A 477 26.26 -18.63 -4.75
C THR A 477 26.21 -17.13 -4.95
N TYR A 478 26.46 -16.32 -3.92
CA TYR A 478 26.40 -14.84 -4.02
C TYR A 478 27.77 -14.16 -4.20
N GLY A 479 28.86 -14.90 -4.02
CA GLY A 479 30.23 -14.38 -4.07
C GLY A 479 30.91 -14.47 -5.44
N THR A 480 30.18 -14.87 -6.48
CA THR A 480 30.54 -14.86 -7.91
C THR A 480 29.57 -13.95 -8.64
#